data_AF-K9EBW2-F1
#
_entry.id   AF-K9EBW2-F1
#
_cell.length_a   1.000
_cell.length_b   1.000
_cell.length_c   1.000
_cell.angle_alpha   90.00
_cell.angle_beta   90.00
_cell.angle_gamma   90.00
#
_symmetry.space_group_name_H-M   'P 1'
#
loop_
_entity.id
_entity.type
_entity.pdbx_description
1 polymer ?
#
loop_
_entity_poly.entity_id
_entity_poly.type
_entity_poly.pdbx_seq_one_letter_code
_entity_poly.pdbx_strand_id
1 'polypeptide(L)'
;MEGITLTFIFMGLAIAVMTSHTKAGILLSGLATFFYFYLVDFNSWIPLVLFILGLLLIVTEILIPDFGLIGLLGIASVIGGLYLTLGDLGQTIQDMSIAIVITAGLVLYLAKQGYSLANFSRFVLTSSEENQQSKKKINRKLQEGNEGISETTLRPSGKAIFNEDDGLIYDVLSAEGHISKGTPIVIEKISGTKILVRKLKQKGD
;
A
#
# COMPACT_ATOMS: atom_id res chain seq x y z
N MET A 1 17.85 -31.09 -8.39
CA MET A 1 18.36 -29.76 -8.78
C MET A 1 17.22 -28.83 -9.17
N GLU A 2 16.18 -29.36 -9.83
CA GLU A 2 14.98 -28.65 -10.28
C GLU A 2 14.22 -27.88 -9.18
N GLY A 3 13.91 -28.52 -8.05
CA GLY A 3 13.21 -27.87 -6.94
C GLY A 3 13.94 -26.66 -6.31
N ILE A 4 15.27 -26.63 -6.37
CA ILE A 4 16.05 -25.48 -5.88
C ILE A 4 15.82 -24.27 -6.79
N THR A 5 15.90 -24.48 -8.10
CA THR A 5 15.65 -23.41 -9.08
C THR A 5 14.20 -22.90 -8.99
N LEU A 6 13.23 -23.82 -8.82
CA LEU A 6 11.84 -23.45 -8.59
C LEU A 6 11.66 -22.56 -7.36
N THR A 7 12.38 -22.87 -6.28
CA THR A 7 12.37 -22.05 -5.07
C THR A 7 12.87 -20.63 -5.33
N PHE A 8 13.93 -20.45 -6.12
CA PHE A 8 14.42 -19.12 -6.50
C PHE A 8 13.43 -18.32 -7.34
N ILE A 9 12.62 -18.98 -8.17
CA ILE A 9 11.54 -18.34 -8.93
C ILE A 9 10.53 -17.73 -7.96
N PHE A 10 9.96 -18.54 -7.06
CA PHE A 10 8.97 -18.08 -6.08
C PHE A 10 9.55 -17.05 -5.09
N MET A 11 10.82 -17.19 -4.72
CA MET A 11 11.53 -16.22 -3.88
C MET A 11 11.65 -14.85 -4.56
N GLY A 12 12.09 -14.84 -5.83
CA GLY A 12 12.17 -13.62 -6.64
C GLY A 12 10.82 -12.96 -6.80
N LEU A 13 9.76 -13.76 -7.03
CA LEU A 13 8.38 -13.28 -7.09
C LEU A 13 7.93 -12.63 -5.76
N ALA A 14 8.16 -13.29 -4.63
CA ALA A 14 7.80 -12.78 -3.31
C ALA A 14 8.53 -11.46 -2.99
N ILE A 15 9.83 -11.37 -3.31
CA ILE A 15 10.61 -10.13 -3.17
C ILE A 15 10.04 -9.04 -4.08
N ALA A 16 9.70 -9.36 -5.32
CA ALA A 16 9.15 -8.40 -6.28
C ALA A 16 7.84 -7.79 -5.79
N VAL A 17 6.98 -8.61 -5.20
CA VAL A 17 5.64 -8.25 -4.73
C VAL A 17 5.69 -7.47 -3.41
N MET A 18 6.53 -7.88 -2.45
CA MET A 18 6.53 -7.30 -1.10
C MET A 18 7.50 -6.12 -0.93
N THR A 19 8.60 -6.08 -1.69
CA THR A 19 9.70 -5.11 -1.47
C THR A 19 9.66 -3.97 -2.49
N SER A 20 10.17 -2.80 -2.12
CA SER A 20 10.37 -1.64 -3.03
C SER A 20 11.34 -1.95 -4.19
N HIS A 21 12.12 -3.03 -4.09
CA HIS A 21 13.05 -3.51 -5.11
C HIS A 21 12.38 -4.42 -6.16
N THR A 22 11.19 -4.04 -6.65
CA THR A 22 10.39 -4.84 -7.59
C THR A 22 11.18 -5.30 -8.83
N LYS A 23 12.00 -4.41 -9.40
CA LYS A 23 12.84 -4.71 -10.57
C LYS A 23 13.83 -5.84 -10.31
N ALA A 24 14.44 -5.88 -9.13
CA ALA A 24 15.42 -6.90 -8.78
C ALA A 24 14.75 -8.27 -8.57
N GLY A 25 13.58 -8.30 -7.93
CA GLY A 25 12.79 -9.53 -7.75
C GLY A 25 12.32 -10.12 -9.09
N ILE A 26 11.81 -9.27 -10.01
CA ILE A 26 11.40 -9.71 -11.35
C ILE A 26 12.59 -10.28 -12.13
N LEU A 27 13.75 -9.61 -12.09
CA LEU A 27 14.98 -10.09 -12.73
C LEU A 27 15.41 -11.46 -12.18
N LEU A 28 15.39 -11.65 -10.87
CA LEU A 28 15.73 -12.92 -10.23
C LEU A 28 14.77 -14.03 -10.65
N SER A 29 13.46 -13.77 -10.58
CA SER A 29 12.43 -14.74 -10.97
C SER A 29 12.53 -15.10 -12.46
N GLY A 30 12.75 -14.11 -13.33
CA GLY A 30 12.89 -14.31 -14.77
C GLY A 30 14.14 -15.11 -15.13
N LEU A 31 15.29 -14.79 -14.53
CA LEU A 31 16.54 -15.52 -14.76
C LEU A 31 16.46 -16.96 -14.24
N ALA A 32 15.87 -17.17 -13.07
CA ALA A 32 15.64 -18.49 -12.50
C ALA A 32 14.67 -19.32 -13.37
N THR A 33 13.63 -18.70 -13.93
CA THR A 33 12.70 -19.38 -14.85
C THR A 33 13.39 -19.77 -16.15
N PHE A 34 14.17 -18.86 -16.74
CA PHE A 34 14.95 -19.16 -17.94
C PHE A 34 15.91 -20.32 -17.69
N PHE A 35 16.63 -20.29 -16.56
CA PHE A 35 17.55 -21.35 -16.19
C PHE A 35 16.84 -22.68 -15.90
N TYR A 36 15.69 -22.66 -15.23
CA TYR A 36 14.90 -23.87 -14.96
C TYR A 36 14.54 -24.59 -16.26
N PHE A 37 13.90 -23.88 -17.19
CA PHE A 37 13.49 -24.51 -18.45
C PHE A 37 14.69 -24.83 -19.36
N TYR A 38 15.81 -24.11 -19.23
CA TYR A 38 17.05 -24.45 -19.91
C TYR A 38 17.65 -25.78 -19.44
N LEU A 39 17.53 -26.10 -18.15
CA LEU A 39 18.01 -27.36 -17.60
C LEU A 39 17.11 -28.56 -17.92
N VAL A 40 15.80 -28.35 -18.08
CA VAL A 40 14.83 -29.45 -18.23
C VAL A 40 14.63 -29.88 -19.69
N ASP A 41 15.45 -29.39 -20.63
CA ASP A 41 15.35 -29.66 -22.07
C ASP A 41 13.95 -29.36 -22.65
N PHE A 42 13.81 -28.20 -23.28
CA PHE A 42 12.54 -27.76 -23.86
C PHE A 42 12.12 -28.64 -25.06
N ASN A 43 11.32 -29.68 -24.82
CA ASN A 43 10.68 -30.41 -25.92
C ASN A 43 9.52 -29.61 -26.55
N SER A 44 8.96 -28.63 -25.81
CA SER A 44 7.87 -27.77 -26.23
C SER A 44 7.88 -26.43 -25.49
N TRP A 45 7.33 -25.39 -26.13
CA TRP A 45 7.15 -24.05 -25.55
C TRP A 45 5.85 -23.94 -24.72
N ILE A 46 4.92 -24.88 -24.87
CA ILE A 46 3.63 -24.89 -24.19
C ILE A 46 3.77 -24.88 -22.65
N PRO A 47 4.63 -25.71 -22.03
CA PRO A 47 4.77 -25.74 -20.57
C PRO A 47 5.31 -24.42 -20.00
N LEU A 48 6.25 -23.79 -20.71
CA LEU A 48 6.82 -22.49 -20.36
C LEU A 48 5.75 -21.38 -20.38
N VAL A 49 4.98 -21.30 -21.46
CA VAL A 49 3.91 -20.30 -21.59
C VAL A 49 2.84 -20.50 -20.51
N LEU A 50 2.43 -21.75 -20.27
CA LEU A 50 1.43 -22.07 -19.27
C LEU A 50 1.92 -21.73 -17.85
N PHE A 51 3.19 -22.00 -17.54
CA PHE A 51 3.81 -21.65 -16.26
C PHE A 51 3.90 -20.13 -16.06
N ILE A 52 4.40 -19.38 -17.05
CA ILE A 52 4.49 -17.91 -16.99
C ILE A 52 3.10 -17.29 -16.86
N LEU A 53 2.12 -17.77 -17.65
CA LEU A 53 0.74 -17.31 -17.56
C LEU A 53 0.16 -17.57 -16.17
N GLY A 54 0.41 -18.76 -15.61
CA GLY A 54 -0.01 -19.11 -14.26
C GLY A 54 0.57 -18.18 -13.19
N LEU A 55 1.87 -17.86 -13.27
CA LEU A 55 2.52 -16.90 -12.37
C LEU A 55 1.90 -15.50 -12.50
N LEU A 56 1.63 -15.04 -13.73
CA LEU A 56 0.99 -13.74 -13.96
C LEU A 56 -0.42 -13.69 -13.34
N LEU A 57 -1.23 -14.74 -13.52
CA LEU A 57 -2.57 -14.84 -12.92
C LEU A 57 -2.51 -14.77 -11.39
N ILE A 58 -1.56 -15.47 -10.77
CA ILE A 58 -1.33 -15.42 -9.32
C ILE A 58 -0.94 -14.01 -8.88
N VAL A 59 -0.01 -13.36 -9.59
CA VAL A 59 0.39 -11.99 -9.27
C VAL A 59 -0.79 -11.03 -9.40
N THR A 60 -1.60 -11.15 -10.45
CA THR A 60 -2.76 -10.29 -10.64
C THR A 60 -3.78 -10.42 -9.49
N GLU A 61 -4.04 -11.64 -9.01
CA GLU A 61 -4.92 -11.87 -7.86
C GLU A 61 -4.35 -11.28 -6.57
N ILE A 62 -3.02 -11.35 -6.36
CA ILE A 62 -2.37 -10.77 -5.18
C ILE A 62 -2.47 -9.22 -5.19
N LEU A 63 -2.38 -8.61 -6.38
CA LEU A 63 -2.44 -7.16 -6.54
C LEU A 63 -3.87 -6.62 -6.49
N ILE A 64 -4.82 -7.34 -7.09
CA ILE A 64 -6.23 -7.00 -7.15
C ILE A 64 -7.00 -8.24 -6.66
N PRO A 65 -7.18 -8.37 -5.34
CA PRO A 65 -7.92 -9.49 -4.76
C PRO A 65 -9.38 -9.37 -5.23
N ASP A 66 -9.82 -10.33 -6.03
CA ASP A 66 -11.18 -10.37 -6.55
C ASP A 66 -11.98 -11.41 -5.76
N PHE A 67 -12.01 -12.65 -6.25
CA PHE A 67 -12.69 -13.79 -5.62
C PHE A 67 -11.79 -15.02 -5.45
N GLY A 68 -10.50 -14.93 -5.82
CA GLY A 68 -9.59 -16.08 -5.83
C GLY A 68 -9.75 -17.00 -7.04
N LEU A 69 -10.70 -16.73 -7.95
CA LEU A 69 -10.92 -17.57 -9.15
C LEU A 69 -9.75 -17.46 -10.14
N ILE A 70 -9.23 -16.25 -10.35
CA ILE A 70 -8.08 -16.00 -11.21
C ILE A 70 -6.84 -16.64 -10.58
N GLY A 71 -6.67 -16.48 -9.26
CA GLY A 71 -5.63 -17.15 -8.49
C GLY A 71 -5.67 -18.68 -8.60
N LEU A 72 -6.86 -19.29 -8.50
CA LEU A 72 -7.03 -20.74 -8.62
C LEU A 72 -6.65 -21.25 -10.02
N LEU A 73 -7.09 -20.54 -11.07
CA LEU A 73 -6.71 -20.86 -12.44
C LEU A 73 -5.19 -20.69 -12.64
N GLY A 74 -4.59 -19.70 -12.00
CA GLY A 74 -3.15 -19.48 -11.97
C GLY A 74 -2.40 -20.64 -11.33
N ILE A 75 -2.82 -21.09 -10.16
CA ILE A 75 -2.24 -22.27 -9.47
C ILE A 75 -2.35 -23.52 -10.35
N ALA A 76 -3.53 -23.78 -10.93
CA ALA A 76 -3.73 -24.91 -11.83
C ALA A 76 -2.81 -24.85 -13.06
N SER A 77 -2.61 -23.65 -13.61
CA SER A 77 -1.71 -23.43 -14.76
C SER A 77 -0.24 -23.63 -14.39
N VAL A 78 0.20 -23.17 -13.20
CA VAL A 78 1.56 -23.41 -12.69
C VAL A 78 1.80 -24.91 -12.51
N ILE A 79 0.89 -25.62 -11.84
CA ILE A 79 1.00 -27.07 -11.63
C ILE A 79 1.00 -27.79 -12.97
N GLY A 80 0.10 -27.43 -13.89
CA GLY A 80 0.02 -28.02 -15.22
C GLY A 80 1.30 -27.80 -16.04
N GLY A 81 1.86 -26.59 -16.01
CA GLY A 81 3.12 -26.26 -16.70
C GLY A 81 4.29 -27.06 -16.13
N LEU A 82 4.38 -27.19 -14.80
CA LEU A 82 5.43 -27.96 -14.16
C LEU A 82 5.31 -29.46 -14.43
N TYR A 83 4.09 -30.00 -14.36
CA TYR A 83 3.81 -31.40 -14.67
C TYR A 83 4.15 -31.76 -16.12
N LEU A 84 3.80 -30.90 -17.09
CA LEU A 84 4.16 -31.11 -18.50
C LEU A 84 5.67 -31.01 -18.76
N THR A 85 6.41 -30.37 -17.86
CA THR A 85 7.87 -30.21 -17.93
C THR A 85 8.58 -31.41 -17.31
N LEU A 86 8.12 -31.87 -16.15
CA LEU A 86 8.74 -32.96 -15.39
C LEU A 86 8.23 -34.35 -15.79
N GLY A 87 7.00 -34.45 -16.28
CA GLY A 87 6.32 -35.73 -16.59
C GLY A 87 5.90 -36.55 -15.37
N ASP A 88 6.29 -36.15 -14.15
CA ASP A 88 5.94 -36.82 -12.90
C ASP A 88 5.19 -35.90 -11.92
N LEU A 89 4.00 -36.35 -11.50
CA LEU A 89 3.20 -35.64 -10.50
C LEU A 89 3.82 -35.70 -9.10
N GLY A 90 4.51 -36.79 -8.75
CA GLY A 90 5.15 -36.93 -7.44
C GLY A 90 6.23 -35.88 -7.24
N GLN A 91 7.15 -35.79 -8.20
CA GLN A 91 8.21 -34.79 -8.24
C GLN A 91 7.66 -33.36 -8.32
N THR A 92 6.63 -33.12 -9.15
CA THR A 92 5.96 -31.82 -9.24
C THR A 92 5.46 -31.33 -7.88
N ILE A 93 4.73 -32.19 -7.15
CA ILE A 93 4.17 -31.85 -5.84
C ILE A 93 5.28 -31.67 -4.81
N GLN A 94 6.32 -32.52 -4.83
CA GLN A 94 7.45 -32.43 -3.92
C GLN A 94 8.20 -31.10 -4.08
N ASP A 95 8.59 -30.76 -5.31
CA ASP A 95 9.33 -29.54 -5.61
C ASP A 95 8.50 -28.29 -5.28
N MET A 96 7.21 -28.29 -5.62
CA MET A 96 6.32 -27.18 -5.30
C MET A 96 6.12 -27.03 -3.79
N SER A 97 6.02 -28.13 -3.04
CA SER A 97 5.89 -28.09 -1.58
C SER A 97 7.13 -27.49 -0.92
N ILE A 98 8.33 -27.90 -1.36
CA ILE A 98 9.60 -27.36 -0.85
C ILE A 98 9.69 -25.85 -1.15
N ALA A 99 9.37 -25.46 -2.39
CA ALA A 99 9.41 -24.06 -2.81
C ALA A 99 8.44 -23.20 -1.97
N ILE A 100 7.19 -23.66 -1.78
CA ILE A 100 6.18 -22.96 -0.99
C ILE A 100 6.64 -22.78 0.46
N VAL A 101 7.15 -23.84 1.11
CA VAL A 101 7.58 -23.77 2.52
C VAL A 101 8.72 -22.75 2.69
N ILE A 102 9.71 -22.78 1.80
CA ILE A 102 10.86 -21.87 1.86
C ILE A 102 10.42 -20.42 1.57
N THR A 103 9.63 -20.21 0.52
CA THR A 103 9.12 -18.88 0.17
C THR A 103 8.19 -18.32 1.24
N ALA A 104 7.34 -19.15 1.87
CA ALA A 104 6.51 -18.74 3.00
C ALA A 104 7.37 -18.25 4.19
N GLY A 105 8.47 -18.95 4.48
CA GLY A 105 9.45 -18.51 5.47
C GLY A 105 10.03 -17.12 5.16
N LEU A 106 10.40 -16.86 3.90
CA LEU A 106 10.84 -15.53 3.47
C LEU A 106 9.73 -14.49 3.62
N VAL A 107 8.52 -14.78 3.16
CA VAL A 107 7.37 -13.87 3.23
C VAL A 107 7.10 -13.46 4.68
N LEU A 108 7.12 -14.42 5.62
CA LEU A 108 6.96 -14.15 7.05
C LEU A 108 8.11 -13.29 7.60
N TYR A 109 9.34 -13.54 7.17
CA TYR A 109 10.50 -12.73 7.55
C TYR A 109 10.39 -11.29 7.04
N LEU A 110 10.03 -11.09 5.77
CA LEU A 110 9.82 -9.78 5.18
C LEU A 110 8.66 -9.02 5.84
N ALA A 111 7.55 -9.72 6.12
CA ALA A 111 6.42 -9.16 6.85
C ALA A 111 6.82 -8.66 8.25
N LYS A 112 7.68 -9.41 8.97
CA LYS A 112 8.23 -8.98 10.26
C LYS A 112 9.12 -7.74 10.16
N GLN A 113 9.78 -7.51 9.04
CA GLN A 113 10.57 -6.29 8.80
C GLN A 113 9.69 -5.08 8.41
N GLY A 114 8.37 -5.24 8.32
CA GLY A 114 7.46 -4.15 7.97
C GLY A 114 7.29 -3.93 6.47
N TYR A 115 7.80 -4.85 5.62
CA TYR A 115 7.43 -4.86 4.21
C TYR A 115 5.98 -5.32 4.08
N SER A 116 5.18 -4.53 3.36
CA SER A 116 3.81 -4.89 3.06
C SER A 116 3.54 -4.72 1.56
N LEU A 117 2.47 -5.37 1.10
CA LEU A 117 1.93 -5.26 -0.25
C LEU A 117 1.54 -3.81 -0.63
N ALA A 118 1.55 -2.86 0.31
CA ALA A 118 1.15 -1.47 0.14
C ALA A 118 2.00 -0.66 -0.86
N ASN A 119 3.14 -1.18 -1.34
CA ASN A 119 3.86 -0.50 -2.42
C ASN A 119 3.08 -0.49 -3.75
N PHE A 120 2.10 -1.40 -3.94
CA PHE A 120 1.19 -1.41 -5.09
C PHE A 120 -0.16 -0.74 -4.81
N SER A 121 -0.50 -0.43 -3.56
CA SER A 121 -1.72 0.32 -3.24
C SER A 121 -1.66 1.81 -3.63
N ARG A 122 -0.54 2.27 -4.20
CA ARG A 122 -0.44 3.55 -4.91
C ARG A 122 -1.08 3.56 -6.30
N PHE A 123 -1.39 2.37 -6.86
CA PHE A 123 -2.07 2.24 -8.16
C PHE A 123 -3.58 2.08 -8.04
N VAL A 124 -4.09 1.64 -6.89
CA VAL A 124 -5.47 1.93 -6.52
C VAL A 124 -5.45 3.40 -6.10
N LEU A 125 -6.25 4.25 -6.74
CA LEU A 125 -6.44 5.65 -6.34
C LEU A 125 -6.87 5.71 -4.86
N THR A 126 -5.90 5.65 -3.96
CA THR A 126 -6.06 5.99 -2.57
C THR A 126 -5.86 7.49 -2.52
N SER A 127 -6.89 8.21 -2.96
CA SER A 127 -7.08 9.65 -2.75
C SER A 127 -7.22 9.93 -1.25
N SER A 128 -6.19 9.60 -0.45
CA SER A 128 -6.20 9.77 1.01
C SER A 128 -4.81 9.88 1.65
N GLU A 129 -3.71 9.69 0.92
CA GLU A 129 -2.36 9.82 1.52
C GLU A 129 -1.76 11.24 1.50
N GLU A 130 -2.32 12.19 0.75
CA GLU A 130 -1.87 13.59 0.78
C GLU A 130 -2.30 14.33 2.06
N ASN A 131 -3.27 13.79 2.80
CA ASN A 131 -3.85 14.44 3.96
C ASN A 131 -3.07 14.27 5.27
N GLN A 132 -2.11 13.34 5.38
CA GLN A 132 -1.41 13.12 6.66
C GLN A 132 -0.12 13.93 6.79
N GLN A 133 0.58 14.20 5.68
CA GLN A 133 1.84 14.95 5.71
C GLN A 133 1.62 16.47 5.84
N SER A 134 0.52 17.00 5.28
CA SER A 134 0.06 18.37 5.55
C SER A 134 -0.43 18.57 6.99
N LYS A 135 -1.10 17.58 7.58
CA LYS A 135 -1.59 17.68 8.98
C LYS A 135 -0.48 17.79 10.02
N LYS A 136 0.70 17.22 9.77
CA LYS A 136 1.84 17.31 10.71
C LYS A 136 2.61 18.64 10.61
N LYS A 137 2.54 19.35 9.47
CA LYS A 137 3.13 20.69 9.30
C LYS A 137 2.26 21.81 9.89
N ILE A 138 0.94 21.64 9.94
CA ILE A 138 -0.02 22.63 10.47
C ILE A 138 0.21 22.92 11.97
N ASN A 139 0.61 21.92 12.76
CA ASN A 139 0.73 22.06 14.21
C ASN A 139 1.95 22.87 14.70
N ARG A 140 2.85 23.33 13.82
CA ARG A 140 4.08 24.00 14.26
C ARG A 140 4.00 25.53 14.31
N LYS A 141 2.90 26.14 13.82
CA LYS A 141 2.72 27.60 13.81
C LYS A 141 1.58 28.13 14.68
N LEU A 142 0.56 27.33 14.97
CA LEU A 142 -0.60 27.76 15.77
C LEU A 142 -0.41 27.40 17.24
N GLN A 143 -0.62 28.37 18.12
CA GLN A 143 -0.61 28.21 19.57
C GLN A 143 -1.97 28.61 20.15
N GLU A 144 -2.26 28.15 21.36
CA GLU A 144 -3.42 28.61 22.10
C GLU A 144 -3.29 30.12 22.36
N GLY A 145 -4.37 30.88 22.17
CA GLY A 145 -4.35 32.33 22.24
C GLY A 145 -4.11 33.06 20.91
N ASN A 146 -3.80 32.38 19.80
CA ASN A 146 -3.76 33.03 18.49
C ASN A 146 -5.14 33.60 18.11
N GLU A 147 -5.17 34.87 17.71
CA GLU A 147 -6.35 35.54 17.17
C GLU A 147 -6.50 35.26 15.67
N GLY A 148 -7.72 35.34 15.15
CA GLY A 148 -8.02 35.09 13.76
C GLY A 148 -9.43 35.53 13.37
N ILE A 149 -9.81 35.27 12.13
CA ILE A 149 -11.12 35.62 11.57
C ILE A 149 -11.78 34.36 11.00
N SER A 150 -13.09 34.20 11.25
CA SER A 150 -13.88 33.14 10.64
C SER A 150 -14.11 33.38 9.14
N GLU A 151 -13.62 32.49 8.29
CA GLU A 151 -13.83 32.56 6.83
C GLU A 151 -15.22 32.03 6.43
N THR A 152 -15.75 31.07 7.20
CA THR A 152 -17.11 30.56 7.04
C THR A 152 -17.88 30.73 8.33
N THR A 153 -19.21 30.69 8.24
CA THR A 153 -20.04 30.55 9.42
C THR A 153 -19.75 29.22 10.10
N LEU A 154 -19.37 29.25 11.38
CA LEU A 154 -19.06 28.07 12.19
C LEU A 154 -20.36 27.56 12.83
N ARG A 155 -20.75 26.31 12.56
CA ARG A 155 -21.92 25.62 13.14
C ARG A 155 -21.74 24.08 13.17
N PRO A 156 -21.19 23.48 14.23
CA PRO A 156 -20.10 24.02 15.05
C PRO A 156 -18.76 23.99 14.30
N SER A 157 -18.65 23.26 13.19
CA SER A 157 -17.45 23.26 12.35
C SER A 157 -17.48 24.37 11.31
N GLY A 158 -16.30 24.80 10.89
CA GLY A 158 -16.09 25.61 9.70
C GLY A 158 -14.62 25.97 9.55
N LYS A 159 -14.34 27.06 8.84
CA LYS A 159 -13.00 27.45 8.41
C LYS A 159 -12.63 28.82 8.97
N ALA A 160 -11.37 28.97 9.38
CA ALA A 160 -10.83 30.23 9.89
C ALA A 160 -9.36 30.45 9.51
N ILE A 161 -8.94 31.71 9.57
CA ILE A 161 -7.58 32.17 9.25
C ILE A 161 -7.04 32.89 10.49
N PHE A 162 -5.85 32.51 10.98
CA PHE A 162 -5.25 33.08 12.21
C PHE A 162 -4.04 33.99 11.97
N ASN A 163 -3.39 33.87 10.81
CA ASN A 163 -2.26 34.71 10.44
C ASN A 163 -2.58 35.31 9.06
N GLU A 164 -2.73 36.62 8.98
CA GLU A 164 -3.01 37.32 7.72
C GLU A 164 -1.89 37.10 6.69
N ASP A 165 -0.65 36.88 7.13
CA ASP A 165 0.53 36.73 6.26
C ASP A 165 0.63 35.36 5.53
N ASP A 166 0.02 34.29 6.05
CA ASP A 166 0.15 32.94 5.47
C ASP A 166 -1.04 32.56 4.57
N GLY A 167 -2.19 33.22 4.70
CA GLY A 167 -3.41 32.91 3.94
C GLY A 167 -3.94 31.47 4.13
N LEU A 168 -3.42 30.74 5.13
CA LEU A 168 -3.75 29.33 5.37
C LEU A 168 -5.11 29.22 6.04
N ILE A 169 -6.00 28.44 5.42
CA ILE A 169 -7.34 28.17 5.93
C ILE A 169 -7.30 26.91 6.79
N TYR A 170 -7.71 27.03 8.05
CA TYR A 170 -7.74 25.95 9.02
C TYR A 170 -9.17 25.50 9.33
N ASP A 171 -9.38 24.19 9.47
CA ASP A 171 -10.63 23.64 9.97
C ASP A 171 -10.70 23.82 11.49
N VAL A 172 -11.74 24.52 11.94
CA VAL A 172 -11.94 24.89 13.34
C VAL A 172 -13.32 24.48 13.83
N LEU A 173 -13.43 24.28 15.14
CA LEU A 173 -14.67 23.97 15.84
C LEU A 173 -15.00 25.07 16.83
N SER A 174 -16.20 25.63 16.74
CA SER A 174 -16.71 26.60 17.69
C SER A 174 -17.06 25.92 19.02
N ALA A 175 -16.47 26.41 20.12
CA ALA A 175 -16.85 26.02 21.47
C ALA A 175 -18.24 26.57 21.86
N GLU A 176 -18.64 27.71 21.28
CA GLU A 176 -19.90 28.41 21.54
C GLU A 176 -21.01 28.05 20.51
N GLY A 177 -20.78 27.03 19.68
CA GLY A 177 -21.71 26.56 18.67
C GLY A 177 -21.72 27.44 17.41
N HIS A 178 -22.40 28.59 17.45
CA HIS A 178 -22.61 29.43 16.27
C HIS A 178 -21.76 30.71 16.25
N ILE A 179 -20.88 30.82 15.26
CA ILE A 179 -20.08 32.02 14.97
C ILE A 179 -20.34 32.42 13.51
N SER A 180 -20.70 33.68 13.27
CA SER A 180 -20.94 34.20 11.92
C SER A 180 -19.65 34.29 11.11
N LYS A 181 -19.75 34.37 9.78
CA LYS A 181 -18.59 34.67 8.92
C LYS A 181 -18.04 36.07 9.25
N GLY A 182 -16.72 36.25 9.19
CA GLY A 182 -16.04 37.52 9.41
C GLY A 182 -15.94 37.94 10.88
N THR A 183 -16.20 37.04 11.82
CA THR A 183 -16.14 37.33 13.26
C THR A 183 -14.72 37.10 13.77
N PRO A 184 -14.14 38.01 14.58
CA PRO A 184 -12.88 37.79 15.27
C PRO A 184 -13.00 36.63 16.28
N ILE A 185 -12.07 35.69 16.21
CA ILE A 185 -12.03 34.50 17.05
C ILE A 185 -10.64 34.30 17.65
N VAL A 186 -10.56 33.54 18.74
CA VAL A 186 -9.30 33.15 19.37
C VAL A 186 -9.27 31.64 19.60
N ILE A 187 -8.09 31.03 19.44
CA ILE A 187 -7.87 29.61 19.74
C ILE A 187 -7.97 29.41 21.26
N GLU A 188 -8.99 28.66 21.68
CA GLU A 188 -9.18 28.28 23.08
C GLU A 188 -8.36 27.05 23.45
N LYS A 189 -8.35 26.04 22.55
CA LYS A 189 -7.64 24.77 22.81
C LYS A 189 -7.28 24.06 21.53
N ILE A 190 -6.10 23.43 21.50
CA ILE A 190 -5.69 22.55 20.40
C ILE A 190 -5.71 21.09 20.89
N SER A 191 -6.62 20.28 20.36
CA SER A 191 -6.73 18.85 20.67
C SER A 191 -6.36 18.01 19.45
N GLY A 192 -5.06 17.75 19.28
CA GLY A 192 -4.52 16.95 18.18
C GLY A 192 -4.67 17.64 16.82
N THR A 193 -5.67 17.23 16.04
CA THR A 193 -6.02 17.84 14.73
C THR A 193 -7.25 18.74 14.81
N LYS A 194 -7.88 18.87 15.98
CA LYS A 194 -9.07 19.71 16.19
C LYS A 194 -8.65 21.00 16.89
N ILE A 195 -8.96 22.13 16.26
CA ILE A 195 -8.72 23.47 16.81
C ILE A 195 -10.05 24.00 17.33
N LEU A 196 -10.16 24.20 18.65
CA LEU A 196 -11.33 24.82 19.27
C LEU A 196 -11.16 26.34 19.33
N VAL A 197 -12.20 27.05 18.91
CA VAL A 197 -12.22 28.51 18.83
C VAL A 197 -13.45 29.09 19.53
N ARG A 198 -13.28 30.30 20.06
CA ARG A 198 -14.36 31.09 20.66
C ARG A 198 -14.34 32.51 20.12
N LYS A 199 -15.44 33.26 20.26
CA LYS A 199 -15.49 34.66 19.86
C LYS A 199 -14.53 35.49 20.71
N LEU A 200 -13.79 36.40 20.07
CA LEU A 200 -12.99 37.38 20.79
C LEU A 200 -13.95 38.38 21.45
N LYS A 201 -14.06 38.34 22.79
CA LYS A 201 -14.83 39.36 23.52
C LYS A 201 -14.05 40.68 23.43
N GLN A 202 -14.55 41.66 22.70
CA GLN A 202 -14.00 43.02 22.79
C GLN A 202 -14.24 43.54 24.21
N LYS A 203 -13.16 44.04 24.83
CA LYS A 203 -13.18 44.63 26.16
C LYS A 203 -13.51 46.12 26.03
N GLY A 204 -14.64 46.53 26.60
CA GLY A 204 -15.12 47.91 26.73
C GLY A 204 -16.65 47.87 26.72
N ASP A 205 -17.37 48.21 27.78
CA ASP A 205 -17.22 49.32 28.73
C ASP A 205 -17.32 48.84 30.20
#